data_AF-A0A2M7R325-F1
#
_entry.id   AF-A0A2M7R325-F1
#
_cell.length_a   1.000
_cell.length_b   1.000
_cell.length_c   1.000
_cell.angle_alpha   90.00
_cell.angle_beta   90.00
_cell.angle_gamma   90.00
#
_symmetry.space_group_name_H-M   'P 1'
#
loop_
_entity.id
_entity.type
_entity.pdbx_description
1 polymer ?
#
loop_
_entity_poly.entity_id
_entity_poly.type
_entity_poly.pdbx_seq_one_letter_code
_entity_poly.pdbx_strand_id
1 'polypeptide(L)'
;MKKRNGNNFFDIDVTSLSHENLVEIIKQLENSKYVMIRKKAQKELVKRLKEKGFKNKQIAMILISNVYGERKRLSIAKDWAGALEISLEEFLKFIGR
;
A
#
# COMPACT_ATOMS: atom_id res chain seq x y z
N MET A 1 -8.87 -22.72 34.75
CA MET A 1 -8.24 -22.99 33.44
C MET A 1 -7.63 -21.69 32.91
N LYS A 2 -6.31 -21.66 32.67
CA LYS A 2 -5.57 -20.47 32.23
C LYS A 2 -5.97 -20.12 30.79
N LYS A 3 -6.36 -18.87 30.55
CA LYS A 3 -6.65 -18.31 29.22
C LYS A 3 -5.41 -18.48 28.33
N ARG A 4 -5.55 -19.21 27.23
CA ARG A 4 -4.56 -19.21 26.15
C ARG A 4 -4.71 -17.87 25.43
N ASN A 5 -3.87 -16.89 25.75
CA ASN A 5 -3.67 -15.74 24.88
C ASN A 5 -2.97 -16.24 23.61
N GLY A 6 -3.76 -16.71 22.66
CA GLY A 6 -3.32 -16.82 21.28
C GLY A 6 -3.13 -15.41 20.77
N ASN A 7 -1.91 -14.88 20.83
CA ASN A 7 -1.54 -13.72 20.03
C ASN A 7 -1.70 -14.14 18.57
N ASN A 8 -2.84 -13.81 17.97
CA ASN A 8 -3.03 -13.85 16.54
C ASN A 8 -2.08 -12.82 15.92
N PHE A 9 -0.85 -13.25 15.65
CA PHE A 9 0.13 -12.50 14.84
C PHE A 9 -0.40 -12.15 13.43
N PHE A 10 -1.59 -12.68 13.09
CA PHE A 10 -2.25 -12.58 11.80
C PHE A 10 -3.28 -11.46 11.68
N ASP A 11 -3.57 -10.72 12.74
CA ASP A 11 -4.56 -9.63 12.73
C ASP A 11 -3.89 -8.28 12.98
N ILE A 12 -2.97 -7.91 12.07
CA ILE A 12 -2.42 -6.55 12.08
C ILE A 12 -3.54 -5.61 11.64
N ASP A 13 -4.05 -4.84 12.60
CA ASP A 13 -4.98 -3.74 12.34
C ASP A 13 -4.23 -2.56 11.73
N VAL A 14 -4.20 -2.54 10.40
CA VAL A 14 -3.56 -1.47 9.62
C VAL A 14 -4.23 -0.10 9.82
N THR A 15 -5.49 -0.06 10.28
CA THR A 15 -6.22 1.20 10.47
C THR A 15 -5.72 1.99 11.68
N SER A 16 -5.16 1.29 12.67
CA SER A 16 -4.53 1.91 13.85
C SER A 16 -3.14 2.50 13.58
N LEU A 17 -2.51 2.17 12.45
CA LEU A 17 -1.13 2.57 12.14
C LEU A 17 -1.03 4.04 11.72
N SER A 18 0.10 4.68 12.01
CA SER A 18 0.44 6.00 11.46
C SER A 18 0.71 5.91 9.94
N HIS A 19 0.74 7.05 9.25
CA HIS A 19 1.08 7.08 7.82
C HIS A 19 2.49 6.55 7.56
N GLU A 20 3.44 6.87 8.44
CA GLU A 20 4.83 6.41 8.37
C GLU A 20 4.91 4.90 8.56
N ASN A 21 4.22 4.36 9.56
CA ASN A 21 4.19 2.92 9.85
C ASN A 21 3.51 2.13 8.73
N LEU A 22 2.48 2.69 8.08
CA LEU A 22 1.89 2.10 6.88
C LEU A 22 2.92 1.97 5.76
N VAL A 23 3.66 3.05 5.48
CA VAL A 23 4.71 3.04 4.45
C VAL A 23 5.83 2.04 4.81
N GLU A 24 6.24 2.00 6.06
CA GLU A 24 7.28 1.09 6.54
C GLU A 24 6.88 -0.38 6.38
N ILE A 25 5.70 -0.76 6.86
CA ILE A 25 5.18 -2.14 6.72
C ILE A 25 5.03 -2.52 5.25
N ILE A 26 4.55 -1.61 4.41
CA ILE A 26 4.42 -1.87 2.97
C ILE A 26 5.78 -2.20 2.33
N LYS A 27 6.85 -1.48 2.72
CA LYS A 27 8.22 -1.74 2.27
C LYS A 27 8.77 -3.06 2.80
N GLN A 28 8.61 -3.31 4.11
CA GLN A 28 9.07 -4.56 4.74
C GLN A 28 8.40 -5.80 4.16
N LEU A 29 7.13 -5.71 3.76
CA LEU A 29 6.35 -6.83 3.25
C LEU A 29 6.39 -7.01 1.71
N GLU A 30 7.15 -6.19 0.97
CA GLU A 30 7.19 -6.19 -0.51
C GLU A 30 7.54 -7.57 -1.12
N ASN A 31 8.42 -8.33 -0.48
CA ASN A 31 8.83 -9.67 -0.93
C ASN A 31 8.46 -10.77 0.07
N SER A 32 7.55 -10.46 1.01
CA SER A 32 7.14 -11.40 2.04
C SER A 32 5.97 -12.26 1.58
N LYS A 33 5.76 -13.39 2.27
CA LYS A 33 4.54 -14.21 2.14
C LYS A 33 3.26 -13.50 2.63
N TYR A 34 3.37 -12.36 3.31
CA TYR A 34 2.24 -11.64 3.91
C TYR A 34 1.59 -10.64 2.94
N VAL A 35 1.31 -11.10 1.72
CA VAL A 35 0.75 -10.27 0.64
C VAL A 35 -0.57 -9.62 1.02
N MET A 36 -1.42 -10.32 1.80
CA MET A 36 -2.71 -9.78 2.24
C MET A 36 -2.55 -8.57 3.17
N ILE A 37 -1.62 -8.63 4.13
CA ILE A 37 -1.36 -7.53 5.06
C ILE A 37 -0.81 -6.33 4.31
N ARG A 38 0.13 -6.55 3.37
CA ARG A 38 0.64 -5.51 2.48
C ARG A 38 -0.49 -4.83 1.72
N LYS A 39 -1.38 -5.60 1.08
CA LYS A 39 -2.51 -5.05 0.33
C LYS A 39 -3.49 -4.26 1.19
N LYS A 40 -3.77 -4.73 2.42
CA LYS A 40 -4.58 -3.97 3.38
C LYS A 40 -3.93 -2.63 3.72
N ALA A 41 -2.63 -2.62 4.02
CA ALA A 41 -1.89 -1.39 4.31
C ALA A 41 -1.85 -0.44 3.12
N GLN A 42 -1.65 -0.95 1.89
CA GLN A 42 -1.68 -0.14 0.66
C GLN A 42 -3.04 0.54 0.47
N LYS A 43 -4.14 -0.21 0.64
CA LYS A 43 -5.51 0.34 0.54
C LYS A 43 -5.76 1.42 1.59
N GLU A 44 -5.36 1.17 2.84
CA GLU A 44 -5.53 2.13 3.92
C GLU A 44 -4.74 3.42 3.68
N LEU A 45 -3.50 3.31 3.19
CA LEU A 45 -2.70 4.48 2.81
C LEU A 45 -3.37 5.29 1.69
N VAL A 46 -3.85 4.61 0.64
CA VAL A 46 -4.56 5.28 -0.47
C VAL A 46 -5.83 5.96 0.01
N LYS A 47 -6.62 5.29 0.86
CA LYS A 47 -7.85 5.83 1.43
C LYS A 47 -7.58 7.16 2.15
N ARG A 48 -6.58 7.21 3.03
CA ARG A 48 -6.21 8.43 3.77
C ARG A 48 -5.73 9.55 2.87
N LEU A 49 -4.99 9.22 1.81
CA LEU A 49 -4.58 10.22 0.81
C LEU A 49 -5.79 10.77 0.07
N LYS A 50 -6.76 9.92 -0.33
CA LYS A 50 -8.00 10.37 -0.95
C LYS A 50 -8.82 11.26 0.00
N GLU A 51 -8.91 10.90 1.29
CA GLU A 51 -9.59 11.71 2.32
C GLU A 51 -8.95 13.10 2.50
N LYS A 52 -7.64 13.21 2.29
CA LYS A 52 -6.89 14.48 2.25
C LYS A 52 -7.03 15.24 0.92
N GLY A 53 -7.85 14.76 -0.01
CA GLY A 53 -8.13 15.41 -1.30
C GLY A 53 -7.14 15.08 -2.43
N PHE A 54 -6.24 14.12 -2.25
CA PHE A 54 -5.32 13.72 -3.32
C PHE A 54 -6.06 12.93 -4.40
N LYS A 55 -5.84 13.31 -5.67
CA LYS A 55 -6.35 12.58 -6.84
C LYS A 55 -5.50 11.34 -7.13
N ASN A 56 -6.07 10.34 -7.79
CA ASN A 56 -5.37 9.09 -8.16
C ASN A 56 -4.02 9.35 -8.86
N LYS A 57 -3.95 10.31 -9.80
CA LYS A 57 -2.70 10.71 -10.46
C LYS A 57 -1.65 11.23 -9.48
N GLN A 58 -2.03 12.07 -8.53
CA GLN A 58 -1.11 12.62 -7.53
C GLN A 58 -0.59 11.51 -6.60
N ILE A 59 -1.49 10.61 -6.17
CA ILE A 59 -1.12 9.47 -5.34
C ILE A 59 -0.14 8.55 -6.09
N ALA A 60 -0.43 8.21 -7.35
CA ALA A 60 0.45 7.37 -8.18
C ALA A 60 1.86 7.98 -8.32
N MET A 61 1.95 9.30 -8.53
CA MET A 61 3.22 10.03 -8.60
C MET A 61 3.99 9.97 -7.28
N ILE A 62 3.33 10.25 -6.14
CA ILE A 62 3.95 10.19 -4.79
C ILE A 62 4.50 8.80 -4.49
N LEU A 63 3.75 7.75 -4.83
CA LEU A 63 4.14 6.38 -4.55
C LEU A 63 5.41 5.97 -5.32
N ILE A 64 5.56 6.42 -6.55
CA ILE A 64 6.74 6.12 -7.35
C ILE A 64 7.91 7.00 -6.95
N SER A 65 7.69 8.28 -6.73
CA SER A 65 8.77 9.22 -6.42
C SER A 65 9.36 8.98 -5.03
N ASN A 66 8.54 8.65 -4.02
CA ASN A 66 8.97 8.67 -2.62
C ASN A 66 9.09 7.27 -1.98
N VAL A 67 8.40 6.25 -2.51
CA VAL A 67 8.33 4.94 -1.85
C VAL A 67 9.26 3.91 -2.48
N TYR A 68 9.31 3.80 -3.81
CA TYR A 68 10.03 2.71 -4.50
C TYR A 68 11.09 3.15 -5.50
N GLY A 69 11.07 4.40 -5.93
CA GLY A 69 11.95 4.92 -6.98
C GLY A 69 11.61 4.38 -8.37
N GLU A 70 12.25 4.95 -9.39
CA GLU A 70 11.90 4.71 -10.80
C GLU A 70 12.14 3.26 -11.26
N ARG A 71 13.16 2.58 -10.72
CA ARG A 71 13.52 1.20 -11.11
C ARG A 71 12.46 0.16 -10.77
N LYS A 72 11.69 0.38 -9.70
CA LYS A 72 10.64 -0.55 -9.22
C LYS A 72 9.24 -0.17 -9.69
N ARG A 73 9.10 0.93 -10.42
CA ARG A 73 7.85 1.48 -10.93
C ARG A 73 6.94 0.43 -11.57
N LEU A 74 7.49 -0.42 -12.44
CA LEU A 74 6.71 -1.41 -13.19
C LEU A 74 6.33 -2.63 -12.36
N SER A 75 7.25 -3.10 -11.49
CA SER A 75 7.00 -4.30 -10.68
C SER A 75 5.90 -4.09 -9.65
N ILE A 76 5.73 -2.86 -9.16
CA ILE A 76 4.70 -2.51 -8.18
C ILE A 76 3.39 -2.01 -8.81
N ALA A 77 3.38 -1.72 -10.12
CA ALA A 77 2.28 -1.01 -10.77
C ALA A 77 0.94 -1.73 -10.63
N LYS A 78 0.94 -3.06 -10.77
CA LYS A 78 -0.27 -3.89 -10.63
C LYS A 78 -0.87 -3.82 -9.23
N ASP A 79 -0.02 -3.85 -8.21
CA ASP A 79 -0.47 -3.81 -6.82
C ASP A 79 -1.03 -2.43 -6.45
N TRP A 80 -0.36 -1.36 -6.88
CA TRP A 80 -0.84 0.01 -6.60
C TRP A 80 -2.04 0.42 -7.45
N ALA A 81 -2.18 -0.08 -8.68
CA ALA A 81 -3.41 0.05 -9.45
C ALA A 81 -4.59 -0.59 -8.71
N GLY A 82 -4.39 -1.78 -8.14
CA GLY A 82 -5.39 -2.47 -7.31
C GLY A 82 -5.72 -1.72 -6.02
N ALA A 83 -4.76 -1.04 -5.39
CA ALA A 83 -5.01 -0.21 -4.21
C ALA A 83 -5.76 1.10 -4.55
N LEU A 84 -5.53 1.65 -5.75
CA LEU A 84 -6.21 2.85 -6.26
C LEU A 84 -7.58 2.58 -6.86
N GLU A 85 -7.90 1.31 -7.10
CA GLU A 85 -9.13 0.83 -7.77
C GLU A 85 -9.25 1.35 -9.21
N ILE A 86 -8.12 1.37 -9.90
CA ILE A 86 -8.02 1.74 -11.31
C ILE A 86 -7.40 0.61 -12.12
N SER A 87 -7.52 0.68 -13.44
CA SER A 87 -6.85 -0.27 -14.32
C SER A 87 -5.33 -0.12 -14.25
N LEU A 88 -4.60 -1.21 -14.55
CA LEU A 88 -3.14 -1.14 -14.68
C LEU A 88 -2.74 -0.14 -15.76
N GLU A 89 -3.47 -0.10 -16.88
CA GLU A 89 -3.21 0.83 -17.99
C GLU A 89 -3.35 2.29 -17.54
N GLU A 90 -4.41 2.61 -16.80
CA GLU A 90 -4.63 3.96 -16.27
C GLU A 90 -3.55 4.35 -15.26
N PHE A 91 -3.15 3.43 -14.38
CA PHE A 91 -2.03 3.65 -13.47
C PHE A 91 -0.75 3.96 -14.25
N LEU A 92 -0.43 3.18 -15.29
CA LEU A 92 0.74 3.38 -16.14
C LEU A 92 0.72 4.76 -16.84
N LYS A 93 -0.45 5.20 -17.32
CA LYS A 93 -0.63 6.54 -17.90
C LYS A 93 -0.30 7.65 -16.91
N PHE A 94 -0.75 7.52 -15.65
CA PHE A 94 -0.47 8.55 -14.63
C PHE A 94 0.99 8.77 -14.35
N ILE A 95 1.78 7.72 -14.52
CA ILE A 95 3.18 7.70 -14.13
C ILE A 95 4.08 8.01 -15.35
N GLY A 96 3.50 8.19 -16.55
CA GLY A 96 4.17 8.57 -17.79
C GLY A 96 4.59 7.37 -18.64
N ARG A 97 3.68 6.42 -18.87
CA ARG A 97 3.86 5.25 -19.76
C ARG A 97 2.65 5.11 -20.65
#